data_AF-E3LJ11-F1
#
_entry.id   AF-E3LJ11-F1
#
_cell.length_a   1.000
_cell.length_b   1.000
_cell.length_c   1.000
_cell.angle_alpha   90.00
_cell.angle_beta   90.00
_cell.angle_gamma   90.00
#
_symmetry.space_group_name_H-M   'P 1'
#
loop_
_entity.id
_entity.type
_entity.pdbx_description
1 polymer ?
#
loop_
_entity_poly.entity_id
_entity_poly.type
_entity_poly.pdbx_seq_one_letter_code
_entity_poly.pdbx_strand_id
1 'polypeptide(L)'
;MMEWSDLPDESKREVIKRLDFMSRHAMRNVSRSDMEVENTTELYAPRVRLAIKDDKCLVVVYTGIDKFLRMEISKGENGCVIHKMENSYDLKKAIIKVSTESVPTVLACSILRNLFNYESTLIGTFELEFDTCNFLNQINQLERILSVIGSKAKTGSNQFNVKRFHANWMTSLQIIDACHLSLFNCMVLEEVEREGIVWETESLTPRMTMETSKRYGEQIIRLNDIYMAERRADCRFKMVEKAMATESGYTTCRWSKIQDVFLWDHQKINSERLNKDVEMKRVVVPQIDIVTRWNKSKCGVWVHIMKIYNEKKYVNFFKNETCGLRYLCEKCSDPFDYWFYQNLPRRIHHEPEWSDVGILSQDANKDTKDIEMIENAMKLKKKFQDEEKKSKRKQKKQKKSKTLTKKDDELNSWGFEIQKKIEMDQLLKSIAQMSVHENSGEIIV
;
A
#
# COMPACT_ATOMS: atom_id res chain seq x y z
N MET A 1 -7.22 -26.21 -39.08
CA MET A 1 -6.39 -25.81 -37.87
C MET A 1 -7.08 -24.66 -37.12
N MET A 2 -7.61 -24.96 -35.93
CA MET A 2 -8.31 -23.98 -35.06
C MET A 2 -7.33 -22.91 -34.56
N GLU A 3 -7.62 -21.64 -34.89
CA GLU A 3 -6.80 -20.46 -34.49
C GLU A 3 -7.40 -19.77 -33.27
N TRP A 4 -6.54 -19.01 -32.49
CA TRP A 4 -6.96 -18.29 -31.27
C TRP A 4 -8.30 -17.56 -31.49
N SER A 5 -8.49 -16.99 -32.60
CA SER A 5 -9.70 -16.20 -32.86
C SER A 5 -10.94 -17.09 -32.97
N ASP A 6 -10.62 -18.41 -33.10
CA ASP A 6 -11.76 -19.33 -33.25
C ASP A 6 -12.25 -19.87 -31.90
N LEU A 7 -11.49 -19.41 -30.82
CA LEU A 7 -11.86 -19.96 -29.49
C LEU A 7 -13.04 -19.17 -28.93
N PRO A 8 -13.97 -19.85 -28.25
CA PRO A 8 -15.08 -19.14 -27.58
C PRO A 8 -14.58 -18.24 -26.45
N ASP A 9 -15.38 -17.18 -26.14
CA ASP A 9 -14.97 -16.18 -25.11
C ASP A 9 -14.69 -16.84 -23.76
N GLU A 10 -15.47 -17.88 -23.51
CA GLU A 10 -15.26 -18.54 -22.20
C GLU A 10 -13.86 -19.19 -22.12
N SER A 11 -13.45 -19.82 -23.19
CA SER A 11 -12.10 -20.43 -23.17
C SER A 11 -11.01 -19.36 -23.12
N LYS A 12 -11.25 -18.33 -23.83
CA LYS A 12 -10.26 -17.24 -23.80
C LYS A 12 -10.15 -16.64 -22.39
N ARG A 13 -11.30 -16.56 -21.77
CA ARG A 13 -11.27 -16.00 -20.40
C ARG A 13 -10.47 -16.89 -19.45
N GLU A 14 -10.59 -18.15 -19.64
CA GLU A 14 -9.82 -19.07 -18.77
C GLU A 14 -8.31 -18.91 -18.99
N VAL A 15 -7.99 -18.68 -20.22
CA VAL A 15 -6.55 -18.51 -20.48
C VAL A 15 -6.07 -17.17 -19.89
N ILE A 16 -6.88 -16.17 -20.07
CA ILE A 16 -6.48 -14.82 -19.61
C ILE A 16 -6.36 -14.82 -18.08
N LYS A 17 -7.14 -15.60 -17.38
CA LYS A 17 -7.07 -15.64 -15.90
C LYS A 17 -5.75 -16.24 -15.43
N ARG A 18 -5.10 -16.91 -16.35
CA ARG A 18 -3.86 -17.60 -15.89
C ARG A 18 -2.63 -16.80 -16.30
N LEU A 19 -2.90 -15.70 -16.96
CA LEU A 19 -1.74 -14.91 -17.43
C LEU A 19 -1.29 -13.97 -16.30
N ASP A 20 0.05 -13.68 -16.41
CA ASP A 20 0.51 -12.64 -15.46
C ASP A 20 -0.05 -11.26 -15.83
N PHE A 21 0.07 -10.35 -14.86
CA PHE A 21 -0.64 -9.05 -14.95
C PHE A 21 -0.35 -8.36 -16.29
N MET A 22 0.91 -8.38 -16.69
CA MET A 22 1.19 -7.61 -17.93
C MET A 22 0.74 -8.39 -19.16
N SER A 23 0.91 -9.65 -19.15
CA SER A 23 0.46 -10.44 -20.32
C SER A 23 -1.06 -10.35 -20.51
N ARG A 24 -1.62 -10.26 -19.42
CA ARG A 24 -3.09 -10.14 -19.52
C ARG A 24 -3.48 -8.81 -20.18
N HIS A 25 -2.86 -7.78 -19.73
CA HIS A 25 -3.21 -6.47 -20.31
C HIS A 25 -2.78 -6.38 -21.77
N ALA A 26 -1.79 -7.07 -22.12
CA ALA A 26 -1.33 -7.05 -23.53
C ALA A 26 -2.38 -7.67 -24.45
N MET A 27 -3.22 -8.51 -23.87
CA MET A 27 -4.23 -9.20 -24.71
C MET A 27 -5.27 -8.19 -25.23
N ARG A 28 -5.23 -7.13 -24.64
CA ARG A 28 -6.18 -6.09 -25.10
C ARG A 28 -5.81 -5.56 -26.47
N ASN A 29 -4.64 -5.76 -26.71
CA ASN A 29 -4.18 -5.14 -27.98
C ASN A 29 -4.16 -6.14 -29.12
N VAL A 30 -4.63 -7.31 -28.84
CA VAL A 30 -4.58 -8.35 -29.90
C VAL A 30 -5.78 -8.17 -30.84
N SER A 31 -7.04 -8.00 -30.38
CA SER A 31 -8.27 -7.78 -31.16
C SER A 31 -9.34 -7.16 -30.25
N ARG A 32 -10.39 -6.63 -30.93
CA ARG A 32 -11.49 -6.03 -30.15
C ARG A 32 -12.17 -7.08 -29.26
N SER A 33 -12.29 -8.26 -29.83
CA SER A 33 -12.93 -9.33 -29.02
C SER A 33 -12.08 -9.66 -27.78
N ASP A 34 -10.82 -9.71 -27.90
CA ASP A 34 -9.94 -10.03 -26.74
C ASP A 34 -9.97 -8.89 -25.72
N MET A 35 -10.04 -7.70 -26.31
CA MET A 35 -10.14 -6.55 -25.38
C MET A 35 -11.41 -6.66 -24.53
N GLU A 36 -12.50 -7.01 -25.12
CA GLU A 36 -13.75 -7.11 -24.35
C GLU A 36 -13.69 -8.24 -23.32
N VAL A 37 -13.08 -9.32 -23.77
CA VAL A 37 -12.98 -10.45 -22.81
C VAL A 37 -12.09 -10.05 -21.63
N GLU A 38 -11.04 -9.45 -21.94
CA GLU A 38 -10.14 -9.05 -20.84
C GLU A 38 -10.83 -8.03 -19.93
N ASN A 39 -11.50 -7.01 -20.48
CA ASN A 39 -12.14 -5.96 -19.66
C ASN A 39 -13.23 -6.53 -18.74
N THR A 40 -13.73 -7.73 -19.12
CA THR A 40 -14.82 -8.27 -18.27
C THR A 40 -14.30 -9.41 -17.40
N THR A 41 -13.04 -9.76 -17.60
CA THR A 41 -12.47 -10.83 -16.75
C THR A 41 -11.96 -10.22 -15.44
N GLU A 42 -12.30 -10.91 -14.32
CA GLU A 42 -11.98 -10.38 -12.98
C GLU A 42 -10.46 -10.23 -12.80
N LEU A 43 -10.11 -9.08 -12.31
CA LEU A 43 -8.69 -8.78 -12.03
C LEU A 43 -8.57 -8.21 -10.60
N TYR A 44 -7.60 -8.91 -9.91
CA TYR A 44 -7.35 -8.39 -8.54
C TYR A 44 -5.88 -7.98 -8.41
N ALA A 45 -5.72 -6.68 -7.97
CA ALA A 45 -4.37 -6.22 -7.58
C ALA A 45 -4.33 -5.94 -6.07
N PRO A 46 -3.28 -6.66 -5.41
CA PRO A 46 -3.26 -6.53 -3.95
C PRO A 46 -3.04 -5.08 -3.50
N ARG A 47 -2.20 -4.40 -4.24
CA ARG A 47 -1.88 -3.04 -3.75
C ARG A 47 -1.30 -2.21 -4.89
N VAL A 48 -1.80 -0.96 -4.99
CA VAL A 48 -1.32 -0.02 -6.04
C VAL A 48 -0.91 1.28 -5.36
N ARG A 49 0.25 1.71 -5.79
CA ARG A 49 0.78 2.91 -5.13
C ARG A 49 1.06 3.99 -6.17
N LEU A 50 0.57 5.20 -5.79
CA LEU A 50 0.90 6.41 -6.56
C LEU A 50 1.58 7.42 -5.64
N ALA A 51 2.84 7.65 -5.99
CA ALA A 51 3.56 8.68 -5.22
C ALA A 51 3.91 9.87 -6.11
N ILE A 52 3.68 11.05 -5.50
CA ILE A 52 3.85 12.26 -6.33
C ILE A 52 4.85 13.18 -5.62
N LYS A 53 5.87 13.55 -6.52
CA LYS A 53 6.88 14.52 -6.06
C LYS A 53 7.18 15.52 -7.18
N ASP A 54 6.87 16.77 -6.88
CA ASP A 54 7.11 17.84 -7.87
C ASP A 54 6.93 17.33 -9.31
N ASP A 55 8.00 17.11 -10.11
CA ASP A 55 7.91 16.73 -11.54
C ASP A 55 8.18 15.23 -11.71
N LYS A 56 7.88 14.47 -10.68
CA LYS A 56 8.11 13.01 -10.79
C LYS A 56 6.92 12.27 -10.15
N CYS A 57 6.79 11.12 -10.67
CA CYS A 57 5.74 10.25 -10.08
C CYS A 57 6.24 8.80 -10.06
N LEU A 58 5.74 8.14 -9.08
CA LEU A 58 6.02 6.68 -9.00
C LEU A 58 4.70 5.90 -8.95
N VAL A 59 4.67 4.93 -9.89
CA VAL A 59 3.55 3.97 -9.80
C VAL A 59 4.11 2.57 -9.52
N VAL A 60 3.52 1.98 -8.48
CA VAL A 60 3.89 0.57 -8.20
C VAL A 60 2.62 -0.27 -8.12
N VAL A 61 2.67 -1.33 -8.92
CA VAL A 61 1.55 -2.30 -8.84
C VAL A 61 2.07 -3.63 -8.28
N TYR A 62 1.51 -3.95 -7.05
CA TYR A 62 1.88 -5.26 -6.46
C TYR A 62 0.93 -6.36 -6.96
N THR A 63 1.62 -7.43 -7.44
CA THR A 63 0.75 -8.53 -7.93
C THR A 63 0.94 -9.77 -7.04
N GLY A 64 1.77 -9.63 -5.96
CA GLY A 64 2.02 -10.71 -4.99
C GLY A 64 3.25 -10.38 -4.11
N ILE A 65 3.69 -11.40 -3.29
CA ILE A 65 4.85 -11.21 -2.40
C ILE A 65 6.13 -11.17 -3.26
N ASP A 66 6.74 -10.03 -3.14
CA ASP A 66 8.02 -9.80 -3.83
C ASP A 66 7.80 -9.69 -5.34
N LYS A 67 6.55 -9.51 -5.74
CA LYS A 67 6.25 -9.34 -7.18
C LYS A 67 5.58 -7.96 -7.38
N PHE A 68 6.32 -7.14 -8.22
CA PHE A 68 5.70 -5.82 -8.45
C PHE A 68 6.22 -5.23 -9.75
N LEU A 69 5.32 -4.36 -10.25
CA LEU A 69 5.71 -3.52 -11.40
C LEU A 69 5.94 -2.09 -10.91
N ARG A 70 7.06 -1.63 -11.44
CA ARG A 70 7.46 -0.29 -10.95
C ARG A 70 7.71 0.64 -12.14
N MET A 71 7.04 1.84 -11.97
CA MET A 71 7.24 2.84 -13.03
C MET A 71 7.59 4.19 -12.38
N GLU A 72 8.82 4.60 -12.84
CA GLU A 72 9.19 5.96 -12.39
C GLU A 72 9.10 6.94 -13.57
N ILE A 73 8.29 8.00 -13.28
CA ILE A 73 7.96 8.92 -14.40
C ILE A 73 8.51 10.30 -14.04
N SER A 74 9.27 10.80 -15.01
CA SER A 74 9.80 12.14 -14.74
C SER A 74 9.71 13.01 -16.01
N LYS A 75 9.79 14.28 -15.71
CA LYS A 75 9.73 15.23 -16.84
C LYS A 75 11.02 15.15 -17.67
N GLY A 76 10.81 15.00 -19.02
CA GLY A 76 11.98 14.99 -19.94
C GLY A 76 11.92 16.19 -20.89
N GLU A 77 12.87 16.29 -21.83
CA GLU A 77 12.95 17.44 -22.76
C GLU A 77 11.79 17.43 -23.75
N ASN A 78 11.30 16.23 -24.19
CA ASN A 78 10.23 16.16 -25.22
C ASN A 78 9.01 15.44 -24.67
N GLY A 79 8.82 15.51 -23.40
CA GLY A 79 7.70 14.80 -22.73
C GLY A 79 8.19 14.06 -21.48
N CYS A 80 7.41 13.12 -21.10
CA CYS A 80 7.79 12.42 -19.86
C CYS A 80 8.64 11.19 -20.21
N VAL A 81 9.59 10.92 -19.35
CA VAL A 81 10.39 9.69 -19.46
C VAL A 81 9.90 8.67 -18.42
N ILE A 82 9.72 7.43 -18.94
CA ILE A 82 9.21 6.39 -18.02
C ILE A 82 10.30 5.31 -17.87
N HIS A 83 10.72 5.14 -16.63
CA HIS A 83 11.56 3.96 -16.31
C HIS A 83 10.70 2.82 -15.73
N LYS A 84 10.74 1.78 -16.54
CA LYS A 84 9.88 0.65 -16.11
C LYS A 84 10.76 -0.50 -15.58
N MET A 85 10.31 -1.03 -14.45
CA MET A 85 11.04 -2.16 -13.85
C MET A 85 10.05 -3.19 -13.31
N GLU A 86 10.61 -4.45 -13.36
CA GLU A 86 9.79 -5.51 -12.74
C GLU A 86 10.61 -6.20 -11.63
N ASN A 87 10.03 -6.13 -10.39
CA ASN A 87 10.62 -6.77 -9.19
C ASN A 87 12.04 -6.26 -8.96
N SER A 88 12.28 -5.05 -9.38
CA SER A 88 13.62 -4.49 -9.13
C SER A 88 13.48 -2.98 -8.80
N TYR A 89 14.51 -2.57 -7.98
CA TYR A 89 14.56 -1.12 -7.66
C TYR A 89 15.71 -0.46 -8.41
N ASP A 90 16.49 -1.28 -9.12
CA ASP A 90 17.68 -0.77 -9.81
C ASP A 90 17.31 -0.13 -11.16
N LEU A 91 17.61 1.15 -11.23
CA LEU A 91 17.21 1.89 -12.45
C LEU A 91 18.05 1.45 -13.65
N LYS A 92 19.12 0.87 -13.33
CA LYS A 92 19.96 0.38 -14.45
C LYS A 92 19.29 -0.79 -15.19
N LYS A 93 18.39 -1.37 -14.51
CA LYS A 93 17.69 -2.52 -15.16
C LYS A 93 16.38 -2.06 -15.81
N ALA A 94 16.24 -0.75 -15.93
CA ALA A 94 14.91 -0.25 -16.37
C ALA A 94 14.85 -0.24 -17.89
N ILE A 95 13.61 -0.54 -18.27
CA ILE A 95 13.30 -0.25 -19.68
C ILE A 95 12.77 1.18 -19.78
N ILE A 96 13.38 1.95 -20.79
CA ILE A 96 13.06 3.39 -20.82
C ILE A 96 12.14 3.66 -22.03
N LYS A 97 11.16 4.54 -21.65
CA LYS A 97 10.23 4.95 -22.72
C LYS A 97 9.93 6.45 -22.59
N VAL A 98 9.59 6.95 -23.83
CA VAL A 98 9.27 8.40 -23.78
C VAL A 98 7.83 8.60 -24.27
N SER A 99 7.14 9.42 -23.51
CA SER A 99 5.76 9.75 -23.87
C SER A 99 5.65 11.25 -24.21
N THR A 100 4.65 11.52 -25.11
CA THR A 100 4.50 12.93 -25.53
C THR A 100 3.86 13.75 -24.40
N GLU A 101 3.20 13.06 -23.41
CA GLU A 101 2.64 13.79 -22.27
C GLU A 101 3.75 14.45 -21.44
N SER A 102 3.48 15.74 -21.13
CA SER A 102 4.60 16.50 -20.52
C SER A 102 4.43 16.62 -19.01
N VAL A 103 3.21 16.17 -18.59
CA VAL A 103 3.00 16.27 -17.13
C VAL A 103 2.99 14.86 -16.51
N PRO A 104 3.95 14.54 -15.67
CA PRO A 104 4.12 13.18 -15.11
C PRO A 104 2.87 12.71 -14.37
N THR A 105 2.25 13.59 -13.54
CA THR A 105 1.06 13.14 -12.79
C THR A 105 -0.08 12.77 -13.75
N VAL A 106 -0.23 13.59 -14.75
CA VAL A 106 -1.30 13.27 -15.70
C VAL A 106 -1.01 11.93 -16.40
N LEU A 107 0.26 11.74 -16.83
CA LEU A 107 0.61 10.46 -17.50
C LEU A 107 0.44 9.28 -16.54
N ALA A 108 0.88 9.44 -15.30
CA ALA A 108 0.74 8.33 -14.33
C ALA A 108 -0.75 7.98 -14.14
N CYS A 109 -1.56 8.95 -14.00
CA CYS A 109 -3.00 8.69 -13.78
C CYS A 109 -3.65 8.08 -15.03
N SER A 110 -3.20 8.54 -16.20
CA SER A 110 -3.74 7.89 -17.42
C SER A 110 -3.41 6.40 -17.45
N ILE A 111 -2.19 6.15 -17.04
CA ILE A 111 -1.81 4.71 -17.01
C ILE A 111 -2.70 3.97 -16.00
N LEU A 112 -2.88 4.50 -14.85
CA LEU A 112 -3.70 3.80 -13.83
C LEU A 112 -5.15 3.66 -14.31
N ARG A 113 -5.61 4.73 -14.84
CA ARG A 113 -6.99 4.64 -15.36
C ARG A 113 -7.12 3.50 -16.39
N ASN A 114 -6.16 3.40 -17.25
CA ASN A 114 -6.24 2.36 -18.31
C ASN A 114 -6.08 0.95 -17.72
N LEU A 115 -5.42 0.97 -16.62
CA LEU A 115 -5.16 -0.39 -16.08
C LEU A 115 -6.31 -0.82 -15.16
N PHE A 116 -7.00 0.20 -14.56
CA PHE A 116 -7.80 -0.32 -13.41
C PHE A 116 -9.21 0.25 -13.48
N ASN A 117 -9.50 1.12 -14.43
CA ASN A 117 -10.86 1.71 -14.42
C ASN A 117 -11.84 0.82 -15.16
N TYR A 118 -11.94 -0.39 -14.70
CA TYR A 118 -12.93 -1.35 -15.24
C TYR A 118 -13.74 -1.93 -14.09
N GLU A 119 -15.06 -2.20 -14.43
CA GLU A 119 -15.95 -2.72 -13.36
C GLU A 119 -15.43 -4.07 -12.83
N SER A 120 -14.72 -4.84 -13.63
CA SER A 120 -14.27 -6.19 -13.23
C SER A 120 -12.97 -6.12 -12.42
N THR A 121 -12.46 -4.91 -12.23
CA THR A 121 -11.15 -4.83 -11.55
C THR A 121 -11.38 -4.41 -10.08
N LEU A 122 -10.67 -5.13 -9.20
CA LEU A 122 -10.72 -4.78 -7.77
C LEU A 122 -9.27 -4.57 -7.26
N ILE A 123 -9.14 -3.37 -6.62
CA ILE A 123 -7.84 -3.11 -5.97
C ILE A 123 -7.98 -3.28 -4.45
N GLY A 124 -7.02 -4.14 -3.92
CA GLY A 124 -7.10 -4.32 -2.46
C GLY A 124 -6.81 -3.00 -1.73
N THR A 125 -5.62 -2.40 -2.00
CA THR A 125 -5.26 -1.12 -1.36
C THR A 125 -4.69 -0.16 -2.40
N PHE A 126 -5.28 1.04 -2.38
CA PHE A 126 -4.70 2.10 -3.21
C PHE A 126 -3.98 3.10 -2.30
N GLU A 127 -2.64 3.35 -2.66
CA GLU A 127 -1.82 4.24 -1.82
C GLU A 127 -1.51 5.52 -2.59
N LEU A 128 -1.83 6.62 -1.86
CA LEU A 128 -1.48 7.92 -2.45
C LEU A 128 -0.51 8.65 -1.50
N GLU A 129 0.64 9.07 -2.17
CA GLU A 129 1.66 9.71 -1.30
C GLU A 129 2.06 11.05 -1.89
N PHE A 130 2.08 12.01 -0.85
CA PHE A 130 2.63 13.33 -1.23
C PHE A 130 3.94 13.58 -0.48
N ASP A 131 4.71 14.50 -1.07
CA ASP A 131 6.02 14.73 -0.40
C ASP A 131 6.00 16.05 0.36
N THR A 132 4.85 16.64 0.37
CA THR A 132 4.80 17.91 1.10
C THR A 132 3.45 18.02 1.81
N CYS A 133 3.48 18.85 3.01
CA CYS A 133 2.22 19.10 3.74
C CYS A 133 1.54 20.38 3.24
N ASN A 134 2.24 20.99 2.23
CA ASN A 134 1.62 22.21 1.67
C ASN A 134 0.28 21.90 0.97
N PHE A 135 -0.71 22.49 1.61
CA PHE A 135 -2.09 22.16 1.18
C PHE A 135 -2.34 22.64 -0.26
N LEU A 136 -1.87 23.85 -0.64
CA LEU A 136 -2.11 24.36 -2.00
C LEU A 136 -1.46 23.46 -3.06
N ASN A 137 -0.24 23.00 -2.73
CA ASN A 137 0.39 22.05 -3.67
C ASN A 137 -0.43 20.76 -3.81
N GLN A 138 -0.88 20.27 -2.69
CA GLN A 138 -1.67 19.02 -2.75
C GLN A 138 -2.97 19.22 -3.53
N ILE A 139 -3.58 20.37 -3.39
CA ILE A 139 -4.83 20.62 -4.14
C ILE A 139 -4.51 20.66 -5.64
N ASN A 140 -3.44 21.33 -6.00
CA ASN A 140 -3.08 21.36 -7.43
C ASN A 140 -2.85 19.96 -7.98
N GLN A 141 -2.19 19.16 -7.17
CA GLN A 141 -1.97 17.77 -7.65
C GLN A 141 -3.29 17.00 -7.71
N LEU A 142 -4.10 17.21 -6.76
CA LEU A 142 -5.40 16.51 -6.79
C LEU A 142 -6.20 16.94 -8.03
N GLU A 143 -6.20 18.23 -8.35
CA GLU A 143 -6.93 18.68 -9.55
C GLU A 143 -6.41 17.96 -10.80
N ARG A 144 -5.12 17.78 -10.86
CA ARG A 144 -4.58 17.04 -12.02
C ARG A 144 -5.04 15.58 -12.02
N ILE A 145 -5.05 15.02 -10.81
CA ILE A 145 -5.51 13.61 -10.73
C ILE A 145 -6.98 13.53 -11.18
N LEU A 146 -7.76 14.46 -10.74
CA LEU A 146 -9.21 14.38 -11.02
C LEU A 146 -9.48 14.69 -12.49
N SER A 147 -8.62 15.44 -13.09
CA SER A 147 -8.85 15.74 -14.53
C SER A 147 -8.71 14.47 -15.38
N VAL A 148 -8.06 13.46 -14.83
CA VAL A 148 -7.89 12.23 -15.64
C VAL A 148 -8.79 11.12 -15.07
N ILE A 149 -8.77 10.91 -13.73
CA ILE A 149 -9.44 9.73 -13.12
C ILE A 149 -10.84 10.13 -12.66
N GLY A 150 -11.11 11.49 -12.38
CA GLY A 150 -12.35 12.01 -11.71
C GLY A 150 -13.31 12.60 -12.73
N SER A 151 -12.98 12.70 -14.09
CA SER A 151 -13.91 13.32 -15.05
C SER A 151 -15.00 12.32 -15.50
N LYS A 152 -16.35 12.60 -15.00
CA LYS A 152 -17.52 11.80 -15.44
C LYS A 152 -17.52 11.60 -16.96
N ALA A 153 -16.73 10.72 -17.58
CA ALA A 153 -16.95 10.45 -19.01
C ALA A 153 -18.44 10.16 -19.29
N LYS A 154 -19.18 10.82 -20.20
CA LYS A 154 -20.47 10.71 -20.90
C LYS A 154 -20.98 9.27 -20.92
N THR A 155 -20.18 8.20 -20.24
CA THR A 155 -20.85 6.88 -20.11
C THR A 155 -20.23 6.12 -18.92
N GLY A 156 -20.44 6.58 -17.66
CA GLY A 156 -20.15 5.74 -16.46
C GLY A 156 -19.18 6.47 -15.51
N SER A 157 -19.30 6.12 -14.08
CA SER A 157 -18.46 6.66 -12.99
C SER A 157 -16.99 6.24 -13.14
N ASN A 158 -15.94 7.14 -13.42
CA ASN A 158 -14.48 6.93 -13.52
C ASN A 158 -13.86 6.65 -12.14
N GLN A 159 -14.65 5.85 -11.36
CA GLN A 159 -14.07 5.61 -10.02
C GLN A 159 -13.44 4.21 -9.98
N PHE A 160 -12.41 4.15 -9.14
CA PHE A 160 -11.77 2.84 -8.93
C PHE A 160 -12.53 2.01 -7.89
N ASN A 161 -12.63 0.71 -8.23
CA ASN A 161 -13.08 -0.21 -7.16
C ASN A 161 -11.92 -0.61 -6.24
N VAL A 162 -11.99 0.08 -4.99
CA VAL A 162 -10.88 -0.11 -4.05
C VAL A 162 -11.46 -0.47 -2.67
N LYS A 163 -10.77 -1.52 -2.04
CA LYS A 163 -11.29 -1.93 -0.71
C LYS A 163 -10.73 -1.01 0.37
N ARG A 164 -9.36 -0.55 0.13
CA ARG A 164 -8.74 0.32 1.15
C ARG A 164 -7.96 1.44 0.47
N PHE A 165 -8.25 2.68 1.01
CA PHE A 165 -7.49 3.86 0.54
C PHE A 165 -6.47 4.25 1.62
N HIS A 166 -5.22 4.33 1.12
CA HIS A 166 -4.14 4.63 2.07
C HIS A 166 -3.41 5.89 1.60
N ALA A 167 -3.25 6.81 2.62
CA ALA A 167 -2.46 8.02 2.34
C ALA A 167 -1.32 8.14 3.36
N ASN A 168 -0.19 8.76 2.87
CA ASN A 168 0.89 8.90 3.86
C ASN A 168 0.62 10.10 4.80
N TRP A 169 1.44 10.17 5.87
CA TRP A 169 1.17 11.10 6.98
C TRP A 169 1.25 12.56 6.50
N MET A 170 1.78 12.76 5.35
CA MET A 170 1.93 14.15 4.84
C MET A 170 0.65 14.63 4.17
N THR A 171 -0.18 13.71 3.93
CA THR A 171 -1.37 14.09 3.18
C THR A 171 -2.42 14.69 4.13
N SER A 172 -2.92 15.85 3.74
CA SER A 172 -3.93 16.51 4.58
C SER A 172 -5.24 15.71 4.63
N LEU A 173 -5.91 15.85 5.73
CA LEU A 173 -7.17 15.09 5.91
C LEU A 173 -8.23 15.56 4.91
N GLN A 174 -8.19 16.88 4.57
CA GLN A 174 -9.16 17.38 3.56
C GLN A 174 -8.90 16.76 2.19
N ILE A 175 -7.66 16.60 1.86
CA ILE A 175 -7.35 15.95 0.57
C ILE A 175 -7.82 14.49 0.60
N ILE A 176 -7.60 13.85 1.71
CA ILE A 176 -8.05 12.44 1.82
C ILE A 176 -9.57 12.37 1.64
N ASP A 177 -10.27 13.34 2.25
CA ASP A 177 -11.74 13.32 2.11
C ASP A 177 -12.14 13.55 0.64
N ALA A 178 -11.45 14.44 -0.01
CA ALA A 178 -11.78 14.70 -1.43
C ALA A 178 -11.52 13.45 -2.29
N CYS A 179 -10.45 12.79 -2.06
CA CYS A 179 -10.18 11.56 -2.82
C CYS A 179 -11.24 10.49 -2.55
N HIS A 180 -11.51 10.38 -1.26
CA HIS A 180 -12.54 9.39 -0.86
C HIS A 180 -13.83 9.61 -1.65
N LEU A 181 -14.22 10.84 -1.97
CA LEU A 181 -15.53 11.12 -2.59
C LEU A 181 -15.42 11.10 -4.11
N SER A 182 -14.16 11.28 -4.57
CA SER A 182 -14.15 11.55 -6.03
C SER A 182 -13.43 10.44 -6.78
N LEU A 183 -12.60 9.65 -6.08
CA LEU A 183 -11.75 8.72 -6.88
C LEU A 183 -12.22 7.28 -6.70
N PHE A 184 -13.00 7.08 -5.60
CA PHE A 184 -13.23 5.65 -5.32
C PHE A 184 -14.74 5.39 -5.23
N ASN A 185 -15.07 4.15 -5.71
CA ASN A 185 -16.45 3.67 -5.52
C ASN A 185 -16.73 3.39 -4.03
N CYS A 186 -17.68 4.16 -3.44
CA CYS A 186 -17.87 4.14 -1.97
C CYS A 186 -18.63 2.88 -1.55
N MET A 187 -19.21 2.27 -2.59
CA MET A 187 -19.94 1.01 -2.22
C MET A 187 -18.96 -0.14 -1.98
N VAL A 188 -17.80 0.02 -2.50
CA VAL A 188 -16.80 -1.06 -2.33
C VAL A 188 -15.79 -0.67 -1.26
N LEU A 189 -15.53 0.57 -1.12
CA LEU A 189 -14.50 1.05 -0.20
C LEU A 189 -14.87 0.70 1.25
N GLU A 190 -13.89 0.09 1.95
CA GLU A 190 -14.19 -0.41 3.32
C GLU A 190 -13.39 0.38 4.35
N GLU A 191 -12.20 0.87 3.86
CA GLU A 191 -11.33 1.49 4.88
C GLU A 191 -10.51 2.61 4.24
N VAL A 192 -10.37 3.74 5.10
CA VAL A 192 -9.44 4.84 4.75
C VAL A 192 -8.40 5.01 5.86
N GLU A 193 -7.09 5.05 5.32
CA GLU A 193 -6.02 5.07 6.35
C GLU A 193 -5.00 6.16 5.99
N ARG A 194 -4.56 6.71 7.06
CA ARG A 194 -3.37 7.59 6.96
C ARG A 194 -2.25 7.07 7.88
N GLU A 195 -1.05 6.87 7.21
CA GLU A 195 -0.03 6.17 8.03
C GLU A 195 1.30 6.89 7.91
N GLY A 196 2.02 6.77 9.05
CA GLY A 196 3.42 7.23 9.08
C GLY A 196 4.30 6.28 9.89
N ILE A 197 5.64 6.37 9.47
CA ILE A 197 6.58 5.51 10.22
C ILE A 197 7.54 6.41 10.99
N VAL A 198 7.69 6.04 12.20
CA VAL A 198 8.75 6.70 12.99
C VAL A 198 10.03 5.87 12.92
N TRP A 199 11.04 6.56 12.32
CA TRP A 199 12.27 5.79 12.08
C TRP A 199 13.11 5.72 13.37
N GLU A 200 13.22 4.50 13.82
CA GLU A 200 14.09 4.25 15.01
C GLU A 200 14.95 3.01 14.75
N THR A 201 15.98 2.85 15.52
CA THR A 201 17.00 1.87 15.07
C THR A 201 16.92 0.62 15.95
N GLU A 202 15.96 0.58 16.87
CA GLU A 202 15.87 -0.59 17.77
C GLU A 202 15.48 -1.86 17.01
N SER A 203 14.64 -1.68 15.98
CA SER A 203 14.18 -2.89 15.26
C SER A 203 14.17 -2.61 13.76
N LEU A 204 14.39 -3.78 13.00
CA LEU A 204 14.36 -3.61 11.52
C LEU A 204 12.94 -3.83 10.99
N THR A 205 12.04 -4.29 11.86
CA THR A 205 10.62 -4.42 11.50
C THR A 205 9.77 -3.69 12.54
N PRO A 206 8.52 -3.40 12.08
CA PRO A 206 7.67 -2.66 13.02
C PRO A 206 7.52 -3.40 14.36
N ARG A 207 7.60 -2.60 15.50
CA ARG A 207 7.54 -3.18 16.86
C ARG A 207 6.22 -2.81 17.55
N MET A 208 5.72 -1.66 17.00
CA MET A 208 4.51 -1.16 17.68
C MET A 208 3.73 -0.25 16.72
N THR A 209 2.36 -0.39 16.92
CA THR A 209 1.53 0.59 16.17
C THR A 209 0.56 1.28 17.12
N MET A 210 0.41 2.49 16.77
CA MET A 210 -0.63 3.24 17.49
C MET A 210 -1.59 3.87 16.48
N GLU A 211 -2.87 3.61 16.86
CA GLU A 211 -3.82 4.04 15.81
C GLU A 211 -5.10 4.56 16.47
N THR A 212 -5.59 5.62 15.82
CA THR A 212 -6.97 6.03 16.18
C THR A 212 -7.95 5.58 15.08
N SER A 213 -9.12 5.15 15.64
CA SER A 213 -10.10 4.60 14.67
C SER A 213 -11.47 5.23 14.94
N LYS A 214 -12.03 5.54 13.77
CA LYS A 214 -13.43 5.98 13.86
C LYS A 214 -14.26 5.33 12.75
N ARG A 215 -15.61 5.13 13.13
CA ARG A 215 -16.47 4.48 12.11
C ARG A 215 -17.45 5.52 11.55
N TYR A 216 -17.49 5.58 10.27
CA TYR A 216 -18.56 6.32 9.55
C TYR A 216 -19.41 5.35 8.73
N GLY A 217 -20.72 5.11 9.29
CA GLY A 217 -21.47 3.99 8.65
C GLY A 217 -20.71 2.66 8.75
N GLU A 218 -20.47 2.00 7.58
CA GLU A 218 -19.77 0.67 7.61
C GLU A 218 -18.27 0.87 7.33
N GLN A 219 -17.89 2.09 7.03
CA GLN A 219 -16.46 2.32 6.70
C GLN A 219 -15.69 2.72 7.96
N ILE A 220 -14.36 2.37 7.87
CA ILE A 220 -13.49 2.69 9.03
C ILE A 220 -12.40 3.65 8.57
N ILE A 221 -12.26 4.68 9.42
CA ILE A 221 -11.13 5.59 9.17
C ILE A 221 -10.08 5.41 10.27
N ARG A 222 -8.75 5.36 9.70
CA ARG A 222 -7.70 5.07 10.69
C ARG A 222 -6.52 6.04 10.46
N LEU A 223 -6.11 6.46 11.59
CA LEU A 223 -4.83 7.18 11.58
C LEU A 223 -3.78 6.41 12.38
N ASN A 224 -2.68 6.15 11.62
CA ASN A 224 -1.80 5.10 12.18
C ASN A 224 -0.35 5.60 12.21
N ASP A 225 0.18 5.40 13.38
CA ASP A 225 1.65 5.56 13.49
C ASP A 225 2.34 4.21 13.72
N ILE A 226 3.45 4.09 12.95
CA ILE A 226 4.18 2.82 13.07
C ILE A 226 5.55 3.13 13.70
N TYR A 227 5.76 2.33 14.72
CA TYR A 227 7.04 2.57 15.43
C TYR A 227 7.97 1.36 15.28
N MET A 228 9.31 1.76 15.10
CA MET A 228 10.31 0.68 14.97
C MET A 228 10.95 0.39 16.34
N ALA A 229 10.33 1.02 17.31
CA ALA A 229 10.80 0.77 18.69
C ALA A 229 9.60 0.57 19.62
N GLU A 230 9.82 0.02 20.77
CA GLU A 230 8.76 -0.37 21.72
C GLU A 230 8.18 0.87 22.43
N ARG A 231 8.86 2.08 22.51
CA ARG A 231 8.51 3.37 23.14
C ARG A 231 7.46 3.17 24.23
N ARG A 232 7.75 2.49 25.38
CA ARG A 232 6.73 2.07 26.37
C ARG A 232 6.31 3.27 27.23
N ALA A 233 7.21 4.15 27.68
CA ALA A 233 6.87 5.24 28.62
C ALA A 233 6.22 6.42 27.87
N ASP A 234 6.54 6.56 26.67
CA ASP A 234 5.98 7.66 25.85
C ASP A 234 4.60 7.30 25.31
N CYS A 235 4.30 6.00 25.37
CA CYS A 235 3.07 5.54 24.68
C CYS A 235 1.85 5.73 25.59
N ARG A 236 2.11 5.69 26.91
CA ARG A 236 0.92 5.80 27.78
C ARG A 236 0.33 7.21 27.70
N PHE A 237 1.23 8.20 27.76
CA PHE A 237 0.72 9.59 27.74
C PHE A 237 0.18 9.93 26.34
N LYS A 238 0.83 9.46 25.38
CA LYS A 238 0.38 9.78 24.01
C LYS A 238 -0.95 9.07 23.68
N MET A 239 -1.10 7.87 24.21
CA MET A 239 -2.38 7.17 23.92
C MET A 239 -3.56 7.93 24.53
N VAL A 240 -3.32 8.36 25.78
CA VAL A 240 -4.44 9.09 26.43
C VAL A 240 -4.71 10.39 25.66
N GLU A 241 -3.62 11.04 25.31
CA GLU A 241 -3.80 12.28 24.52
C GLU A 241 -4.59 12.02 23.23
N LYS A 242 -4.21 10.98 22.50
CA LYS A 242 -4.94 10.66 21.26
C LYS A 242 -6.40 10.27 21.53
N ALA A 243 -6.55 9.50 22.56
CA ALA A 243 -7.94 9.08 22.86
C ALA A 243 -8.79 10.30 23.21
N MET A 244 -8.16 11.25 23.93
CA MET A 244 -8.94 12.44 24.33
C MET A 244 -9.24 13.32 23.11
N ALA A 245 -8.36 13.28 22.15
CA ALA A 245 -8.57 14.12 20.94
C ALA A 245 -9.58 13.45 19.99
N THR A 246 -9.87 12.18 20.31
CA THR A 246 -10.80 11.48 19.40
C THR A 246 -12.23 11.57 19.96
N GLU A 247 -13.04 12.41 19.25
CA GLU A 247 -14.42 12.62 19.76
C GLU A 247 -15.28 11.37 19.60
N SER A 248 -15.18 10.72 18.42
CA SER A 248 -15.94 9.48 18.12
C SER A 248 -14.97 8.39 17.64
N GLY A 249 -14.80 7.32 18.56
CA GLY A 249 -13.90 6.21 18.16
C GLY A 249 -13.06 5.75 19.35
N TYR A 250 -11.93 5.08 18.90
CA TYR A 250 -11.05 4.56 19.96
C TYR A 250 -9.61 4.54 19.46
N THR A 251 -8.72 4.60 20.45
CA THR A 251 -7.29 4.47 20.12
C THR A 251 -6.75 3.10 20.55
N THR A 252 -5.89 2.58 19.64
CA THR A 252 -5.38 1.24 19.92
C THR A 252 -3.84 1.26 19.81
N CYS A 253 -3.31 0.63 20.78
CA CYS A 253 -1.87 0.34 20.69
C CYS A 253 -1.64 -1.19 20.67
N ARG A 254 -0.66 -1.53 19.73
CA ARG A 254 -0.39 -2.98 19.55
C ARG A 254 1.11 -3.22 19.59
N TRP A 255 1.37 -4.42 20.05
CA TRP A 255 2.80 -4.76 20.11
C TRP A 255 3.04 -6.07 19.34
N SER A 256 4.16 -6.12 18.62
CA SER A 256 4.36 -7.20 17.61
C SER A 256 4.93 -8.46 18.25
N LYS A 257 5.47 -8.40 19.53
CA LYS A 257 6.17 -9.61 20.04
C LYS A 257 5.32 -10.22 21.18
N ILE A 258 5.43 -11.54 21.14
CA ILE A 258 4.62 -12.27 22.14
C ILE A 258 5.18 -12.00 23.55
N GLN A 259 6.44 -11.71 23.62
CA GLN A 259 7.04 -11.44 24.95
C GLN A 259 6.40 -10.20 25.58
N ASP A 260 5.67 -9.48 24.80
CA ASP A 260 5.05 -8.26 25.35
C ASP A 260 3.79 -8.60 26.16
N VAL A 261 3.53 -9.88 26.25
CA VAL A 261 2.36 -10.30 27.04
C VAL A 261 2.57 -9.95 28.51
N PHE A 262 3.85 -9.84 28.86
CA PHE A 262 4.11 -9.46 30.26
C PHE A 262 3.40 -8.14 30.62
N LEU A 263 3.16 -7.25 29.64
CA LEU A 263 2.42 -5.99 29.89
C LEU A 263 1.01 -6.28 30.42
N TRP A 264 0.46 -7.23 29.87
CA TRP A 264 -0.87 -7.67 30.38
C TRP A 264 -0.76 -8.22 31.81
N ASP A 265 0.24 -9.04 32.10
CA ASP A 265 0.37 -9.70 33.42
C ASP A 265 0.66 -8.67 34.53
N HIS A 266 1.21 -7.55 34.18
CA HIS A 266 1.57 -6.54 35.20
C HIS A 266 0.33 -5.79 35.69
N GLN A 267 -0.73 -5.98 34.91
CA GLN A 267 -1.97 -5.31 35.39
C GLN A 267 -2.66 -6.14 36.48
N LYS A 268 -2.63 -5.63 37.70
CA LYS A 268 -3.15 -6.44 38.83
C LYS A 268 -4.67 -6.25 38.95
N ILE A 269 -5.33 -6.42 37.77
CA ILE A 269 -6.81 -6.32 37.77
C ILE A 269 -7.37 -7.65 37.25
N ASN A 270 -8.71 -7.87 37.67
CA ASN A 270 -9.31 -9.15 37.26
C ASN A 270 -9.61 -9.18 35.74
N SER A 271 -9.24 -10.35 35.27
CA SER A 271 -9.52 -10.48 33.81
C SER A 271 -10.87 -11.16 33.58
N GLU A 272 -11.48 -10.82 32.46
CA GLU A 272 -12.69 -11.52 31.98
C GLU A 272 -12.49 -12.08 30.56
N ARG A 273 -13.20 -13.19 30.46
CA ARG A 273 -13.12 -13.75 29.10
C ARG A 273 -14.12 -13.04 28.18
N LEU A 274 -13.52 -12.36 27.15
CA LEU A 274 -14.40 -11.64 26.21
C LEU A 274 -15.01 -12.59 25.18
N ASN A 275 -14.22 -13.53 24.67
CA ASN A 275 -14.67 -14.63 23.79
C ASN A 275 -13.69 -15.80 23.88
N LYS A 276 -13.88 -16.77 22.81
CA LYS A 276 -13.09 -18.02 22.94
C LYS A 276 -11.59 -17.72 22.77
N ASP A 277 -11.33 -16.49 22.21
CA ASP A 277 -9.90 -16.28 21.85
C ASP A 277 -9.30 -15.16 22.70
N VAL A 278 -10.14 -14.40 23.38
CA VAL A 278 -9.54 -13.16 23.92
C VAL A 278 -9.99 -13.01 25.37
N GLU A 279 -8.89 -12.70 26.22
CA GLU A 279 -9.15 -12.24 27.60
C GLU A 279 -8.98 -10.73 27.70
N MET A 280 -9.88 -10.17 28.67
CA MET A 280 -9.85 -8.68 28.68
C MET A 280 -9.82 -8.21 30.14
N LYS A 281 -8.92 -7.17 30.33
CA LYS A 281 -8.97 -6.40 31.58
C LYS A 281 -9.46 -4.97 31.29
N ARG A 282 -10.38 -4.61 32.16
CA ARG A 282 -11.04 -3.31 31.89
C ARG A 282 -10.76 -2.35 33.05
N VAL A 283 -10.30 -1.07 32.64
CA VAL A 283 -10.05 -0.05 33.66
C VAL A 283 -10.79 1.24 33.27
N VAL A 284 -11.59 1.72 34.29
CA VAL A 284 -12.35 2.96 34.01
C VAL A 284 -11.78 4.08 34.88
N VAL A 285 -11.47 5.20 34.18
CA VAL A 285 -11.03 6.39 34.93
C VAL A 285 -12.05 7.52 34.72
N PRO A 286 -13.03 7.60 35.54
CA PRO A 286 -14.17 8.53 35.36
C PRO A 286 -13.71 9.99 35.41
N GLN A 287 -12.58 10.29 36.11
CA GLN A 287 -12.14 11.70 36.28
C GLN A 287 -11.76 12.31 34.93
N ILE A 288 -11.30 11.44 34.06
CA ILE A 288 -10.95 12.05 32.75
C ILE A 288 -11.77 11.38 31.65
N ASP A 289 -12.82 10.77 32.02
CA ASP A 289 -13.81 10.17 31.11
C ASP A 289 -13.14 9.23 30.09
N ILE A 290 -12.40 8.25 30.63
CA ILE A 290 -11.69 7.34 29.71
C ILE A 290 -11.86 5.90 30.23
N VAL A 291 -11.93 5.01 29.25
CA VAL A 291 -11.91 3.58 29.59
C VAL A 291 -10.80 2.90 28.78
N THR A 292 -10.11 2.05 29.52
CA THR A 292 -9.03 1.27 28.86
C THR A 292 -9.36 -0.23 28.90
N ARG A 293 -9.11 -0.82 27.71
CA ARG A 293 -9.30 -2.28 27.61
C ARG A 293 -7.97 -2.94 27.22
N TRP A 294 -7.46 -3.71 28.16
CA TRP A 294 -6.29 -4.54 27.81
C TRP A 294 -6.75 -5.91 27.30
N ASN A 295 -6.15 -6.20 26.14
CA ASN A 295 -6.62 -7.45 25.51
C ASN A 295 -5.44 -8.40 25.29
N LYS A 296 -5.80 -9.68 25.54
CA LYS A 296 -4.76 -10.69 25.34
C LYS A 296 -5.35 -11.90 24.60
N SER A 297 -4.58 -12.31 23.54
CA SER A 297 -4.90 -13.59 22.87
C SER A 297 -3.64 -14.44 22.71
N LYS A 298 -3.83 -15.53 21.98
CA LYS A 298 -2.64 -16.39 21.77
C LYS A 298 -1.60 -15.70 20.88
N CYS A 299 -2.15 -14.70 20.14
CA CYS A 299 -1.23 -14.04 19.18
C CYS A 299 -0.45 -12.92 19.86
N GLY A 300 -1.04 -12.33 20.90
CA GLY A 300 -0.27 -11.23 21.55
C GLY A 300 -1.22 -10.32 22.34
N VAL A 301 -0.67 -9.04 22.60
CA VAL A 301 -1.45 -8.13 23.50
C VAL A 301 -1.65 -6.79 22.78
N TRP A 302 -2.81 -6.19 23.09
CA TRP A 302 -3.10 -4.84 22.57
C TRP A 302 -4.06 -4.13 23.53
N VAL A 303 -4.01 -2.74 23.32
CA VAL A 303 -4.83 -1.97 24.27
C VAL A 303 -5.71 -0.99 23.47
N HIS A 304 -7.02 -1.00 23.98
CA HIS A 304 -7.91 0.05 23.47
C HIS A 304 -8.15 1.10 24.56
N ILE A 305 -8.08 2.38 24.04
CA ILE A 305 -8.46 3.46 24.97
C ILE A 305 -9.48 4.36 24.27
N MET A 306 -10.48 4.72 25.07
CA MET A 306 -11.54 5.55 24.43
C MET A 306 -12.34 6.27 25.50
N LYS A 307 -13.15 7.20 25.03
CA LYS A 307 -14.11 7.80 25.98
C LYS A 307 -15.17 6.78 26.42
N ILE A 308 -15.57 6.97 27.65
CA ILE A 308 -16.45 5.94 28.28
C ILE A 308 -17.71 5.78 27.43
N TYR A 309 -18.20 6.90 26.93
CA TYR A 309 -19.47 6.76 26.17
C TYR A 309 -19.24 6.07 24.83
N ASN A 310 -17.99 6.04 24.26
CA ASN A 310 -17.74 5.34 22.99
C ASN A 310 -17.67 3.83 23.17
N GLU A 311 -17.42 3.42 24.33
CA GLU A 311 -17.23 1.97 24.54
C GLU A 311 -18.48 1.18 24.15
N LYS A 312 -19.60 1.70 24.48
CA LYS A 312 -20.85 0.94 24.18
C LYS A 312 -21.09 0.90 22.67
N LYS A 313 -20.58 1.88 21.98
CA LYS A 313 -20.82 1.94 20.51
C LYS A 313 -20.03 0.86 19.78
N TYR A 314 -19.00 0.41 20.42
CA TYR A 314 -18.14 -0.51 19.64
C TYR A 314 -18.12 -1.89 20.31
N VAL A 315 -19.10 -2.18 21.08
CA VAL A 315 -19.11 -3.42 21.89
C VAL A 315 -19.16 -4.63 20.94
N ASN A 316 -19.98 -4.45 19.85
CA ASN A 316 -20.06 -5.62 18.94
C ASN A 316 -18.71 -5.89 18.27
N PHE A 317 -18.09 -4.82 17.90
CA PHE A 317 -16.74 -5.00 17.33
C PHE A 317 -15.81 -5.69 18.33
N PHE A 318 -15.82 -5.22 19.54
CA PHE A 318 -14.86 -5.76 20.52
C PHE A 318 -15.16 -7.23 20.84
N LYS A 319 -16.40 -7.61 20.78
CA LYS A 319 -16.76 -9.00 21.15
C LYS A 319 -16.34 -9.98 20.05
N ASN A 320 -16.18 -9.40 18.83
CA ASN A 320 -15.88 -10.33 17.72
C ASN A 320 -14.38 -10.31 17.39
N GLU A 321 -13.68 -9.56 18.17
CA GLU A 321 -12.23 -9.52 17.89
C GLU A 321 -11.54 -10.80 18.39
N THR A 322 -10.75 -11.40 17.38
CA THR A 322 -10.08 -12.68 17.77
C THR A 322 -8.57 -12.47 17.84
N CYS A 323 -8.07 -11.62 16.96
CA CYS A 323 -6.66 -11.16 17.00
C CYS A 323 -6.63 -9.64 16.81
N GLY A 324 -5.95 -8.97 17.76
CA GLY A 324 -6.00 -7.47 17.69
C GLY A 324 -4.68 -6.91 17.15
N LEU A 325 -3.79 -7.85 16.58
CA LEU A 325 -2.42 -7.36 16.23
C LEU A 325 -2.37 -6.92 14.77
N ARG A 326 -3.40 -7.25 13.98
CA ARG A 326 -3.48 -6.82 12.57
C ARG A 326 -2.24 -7.27 11.79
N TYR A 327 -1.72 -6.25 10.90
CA TYR A 327 -0.67 -6.71 9.97
C TYR A 327 0.64 -6.97 10.72
N LEU A 328 0.51 -6.92 12.16
CA LEU A 328 1.72 -7.30 12.93
C LEU A 328 1.71 -8.80 13.23
N CYS A 329 0.58 -9.38 12.97
CA CYS A 329 0.53 -10.81 13.30
C CYS A 329 0.78 -11.65 12.05
N GLU A 330 1.67 -12.52 12.12
CA GLU A 330 2.05 -13.36 10.96
C GLU A 330 0.99 -14.42 10.68
N LYS A 331 0.31 -14.86 11.72
CA LYS A 331 -0.61 -16.01 11.54
C LYS A 331 -2.01 -15.54 11.11
N CYS A 332 -2.36 -14.39 11.65
CA CYS A 332 -3.79 -14.06 11.45
C CYS A 332 -3.94 -13.01 10.34
N SER A 333 -2.78 -12.38 9.93
CA SER A 333 -2.90 -11.35 8.88
C SER A 333 -2.82 -11.97 7.49
N ASP A 334 -3.49 -11.20 6.50
CA ASP A 334 -3.18 -11.60 5.11
C ASP A 334 -1.67 -11.66 4.86
N PRO A 335 -1.19 -12.74 4.29
CA PRO A 335 0.26 -12.93 4.12
C PRO A 335 0.89 -11.74 3.37
N PHE A 336 0.14 -11.27 2.32
CA PHE A 336 0.73 -10.11 1.61
C PHE A 336 0.83 -8.90 2.54
N ASP A 337 -0.22 -8.59 3.32
CA ASP A 337 -0.16 -7.42 4.23
C ASP A 337 0.94 -7.59 5.27
N TYR A 338 1.00 -8.77 5.82
CA TYR A 338 2.10 -8.99 6.80
C TYR A 338 3.47 -8.74 6.17
N TRP A 339 3.66 -9.37 4.98
CA TRP A 339 4.97 -9.21 4.30
C TRP A 339 5.20 -7.72 3.98
N PHE A 340 4.18 -7.06 3.44
CA PHE A 340 4.37 -5.65 3.00
C PHE A 340 4.78 -4.79 4.18
N TYR A 341 4.10 -4.92 5.31
CA TYR A 341 4.37 -3.97 6.42
C TYR A 341 5.66 -4.35 7.14
N GLN A 342 6.04 -5.63 7.09
CA GLN A 342 7.35 -5.98 7.70
C GLN A 342 8.51 -5.42 6.88
N ASN A 343 8.19 -5.11 5.60
CA ASN A 343 9.29 -4.64 4.74
C ASN A 343 9.15 -3.16 4.41
N LEU A 344 8.13 -2.62 4.96
CA LEU A 344 7.89 -1.20 4.65
C LEU A 344 9.11 -0.34 5.02
N PRO A 345 9.78 -0.55 6.18
CA PRO A 345 10.93 0.29 6.55
C PRO A 345 12.10 0.11 5.59
N ARG A 346 12.14 -0.94 4.87
CA ARG A 346 13.29 -1.16 3.96
C ARG A 346 13.27 -0.17 2.80
N ARG A 347 12.24 0.51 2.71
CA ARG A 347 12.15 1.48 1.60
C ARG A 347 13.23 2.55 1.72
N ILE A 348 13.61 2.80 2.97
CA ILE A 348 14.67 3.83 3.13
C ILE A 348 15.95 3.38 2.41
N HIS A 349 16.06 2.07 2.32
CA HIS A 349 17.25 1.55 1.60
C HIS A 349 16.94 1.31 0.14
N HIS A 350 15.83 0.78 -0.25
CA HIS A 350 15.58 0.35 -1.65
C HIS A 350 15.09 1.53 -2.49
N GLU A 351 14.41 2.42 -1.85
CA GLU A 351 13.81 3.53 -2.64
C GLU A 351 13.98 4.83 -1.85
N PRO A 352 15.14 5.33 -1.70
CA PRO A 352 15.40 6.50 -0.83
C PRO A 352 14.69 7.76 -1.33
N GLU A 353 14.43 7.82 -2.63
CA GLU A 353 13.77 9.04 -3.13
C GLU A 353 12.27 9.03 -2.78
N TRP A 354 11.75 7.85 -2.48
CA TRP A 354 10.27 7.75 -2.26
C TRP A 354 10.01 7.31 -0.82
N SER A 355 10.73 7.92 0.18
CA SER A 355 10.59 7.43 1.56
C SER A 355 9.89 8.49 2.42
N ASP A 356 8.84 9.19 1.79
CA ASP A 356 8.17 10.28 2.55
C ASP A 356 7.13 9.72 3.51
N VAL A 357 7.13 8.44 3.67
CA VAL A 357 6.22 7.83 4.66
C VAL A 357 6.79 8.04 6.08
N GLY A 358 8.08 8.47 6.17
CA GLY A 358 8.68 8.74 7.49
C GLY A 358 8.09 10.01 8.12
N ILE A 359 7.77 9.94 9.44
CA ILE A 359 7.14 11.09 10.13
C ILE A 359 8.27 12.06 10.55
N LEU A 360 8.16 13.32 9.93
CA LEU A 360 9.09 14.36 10.40
C LEU A 360 8.32 15.40 11.22
N SER A 361 9.02 15.99 12.25
CA SER A 361 8.38 17.02 13.09
C SER A 361 8.05 18.28 12.26
N GLN A 362 6.72 18.80 12.26
CA GLN A 362 6.17 19.95 11.49
C GLN A 362 6.42 21.25 12.26
N ASP A 363 7.33 21.27 13.28
CA ASP A 363 7.46 22.52 14.07
C ASP A 363 8.73 23.25 13.63
N ALA A 364 8.65 24.63 13.27
CA ALA A 364 9.65 25.67 12.96
C ALA A 364 10.69 25.81 14.08
N ASN A 365 10.51 25.08 15.34
CA ASN A 365 11.50 25.25 16.42
C ASN A 365 12.04 23.90 16.89
N LYS A 366 12.55 22.99 16.00
CA LYS A 366 13.55 22.05 16.57
C LYS A 366 14.27 21.33 15.43
N ASP A 367 15.04 21.92 14.60
CA ASP A 367 16.15 21.44 13.74
C ASP A 367 16.82 20.20 14.34
N THR A 368 16.57 19.81 15.68
CA THR A 368 17.35 18.72 16.30
C THR A 368 16.60 17.38 16.17
N LYS A 369 15.21 17.35 16.31
CA LYS A 369 14.45 16.07 16.21
C LYS A 369 14.36 15.60 14.75
N ASP A 370 14.31 16.54 13.82
CA ASP A 370 14.37 16.15 12.40
C ASP A 370 15.77 15.62 12.03
N ILE A 371 16.77 16.22 12.76
CA ILE A 371 18.15 15.74 12.50
C ILE A 371 18.30 14.31 13.05
N GLU A 372 17.78 14.09 14.23
CA GLU A 372 17.87 12.73 14.81
C GLU A 372 17.16 11.70 13.91
N MET A 373 16.06 12.09 13.44
CA MET A 373 15.31 11.12 12.61
C MET A 373 16.07 10.84 11.31
N ILE A 374 16.59 11.90 10.80
CA ILE A 374 17.37 11.68 9.57
C ILE A 374 18.57 10.78 9.88
N GLU A 375 19.21 11.02 11.03
CA GLU A 375 20.34 10.14 11.44
C GLU A 375 19.88 8.70 11.63
N ASN A 376 18.77 8.58 12.28
CA ASN A 376 18.25 7.21 12.46
C ASN A 376 17.98 6.53 11.10
N ALA A 377 17.37 7.29 10.20
CA ALA A 377 17.08 6.68 8.88
C ALA A 377 18.38 6.21 8.22
N MET A 378 19.46 7.01 8.38
CA MET A 378 20.75 6.60 7.77
C MET A 378 21.30 5.34 8.46
N LYS A 379 21.19 5.34 9.72
CA LYS A 379 21.66 4.13 10.44
C LYS A 379 20.85 2.89 10.03
N LEU A 380 19.59 3.07 9.95
CA LEU A 380 18.76 1.93 9.52
C LEU A 380 19.13 1.47 8.11
N LYS A 381 19.34 2.46 7.33
CA LYS A 381 19.75 2.08 5.97
C LYS A 381 21.00 1.19 6.00
N LYS A 382 21.95 1.56 6.78
CA LYS A 382 23.17 0.74 6.88
C LYS A 382 22.86 -0.65 7.43
N LYS A 383 22.03 -0.70 8.40
CA LYS A 383 21.68 -2.02 8.97
C LYS A 383 20.99 -2.91 7.93
N PHE A 384 20.17 -2.29 7.12
CA PHE A 384 19.50 -3.11 6.09
C PHE A 384 20.52 -3.62 5.07
N GLN A 385 21.44 -2.79 4.78
CA GLN A 385 22.49 -3.22 3.82
C GLN A 385 23.30 -4.39 4.38
N ASP A 386 23.64 -4.24 5.63
CA ASP A 386 24.44 -5.32 6.25
C ASP A 386 23.64 -6.62 6.30
N GLU A 387 22.34 -6.55 6.66
CA GLU A 387 21.51 -7.76 6.69
C GLU A 387 21.40 -8.42 5.30
N GLU A 388 21.32 -7.60 4.25
CA GLU A 388 21.21 -8.19 2.90
C GLU A 388 22.54 -8.85 2.49
N LYS A 389 23.61 -8.18 2.87
CA LYS A 389 24.93 -8.80 2.54
C LYS A 389 25.10 -10.13 3.28
N LYS A 390 24.65 -10.12 4.50
CA LYS A 390 24.76 -11.38 5.27
C LYS A 390 23.86 -12.47 4.65
N SER A 391 22.67 -12.05 4.25
CA SER A 391 21.75 -13.05 3.66
C SER A 391 22.32 -13.59 2.34
N LYS A 392 22.94 -12.72 1.58
CA LYS A 392 23.51 -13.17 0.29
C LYS A 392 24.71 -14.10 0.53
N ARG A 393 25.54 -13.80 1.54
CA ARG A 393 26.69 -14.68 1.85
C ARG A 393 26.19 -16.06 2.31
N LYS A 394 25.11 -16.03 3.12
CA LYS A 394 24.56 -17.33 3.58
C LYS A 394 24.01 -18.14 2.41
N GLN A 395 23.34 -17.42 1.47
CA GLN A 395 22.80 -18.15 0.30
C GLN A 395 23.93 -18.71 -0.57
N LYS A 396 25.02 -17.96 -0.68
CA LYS A 396 26.17 -18.44 -1.48
C LYS A 396 26.84 -19.64 -0.81
N LYS A 397 26.91 -19.60 0.54
CA LYS A 397 27.51 -20.75 1.27
C LYS A 397 26.61 -21.99 1.17
N GLN A 398 25.28 -21.76 1.15
CA GLN A 398 24.33 -22.89 1.02
C GLN A 398 24.34 -23.44 -0.41
N LYS A 399 24.52 -22.56 -1.43
CA LYS A 399 24.60 -23.01 -2.84
C LYS A 399 25.92 -23.73 -3.10
N LYS A 400 27.02 -23.32 -2.41
CA LYS A 400 28.33 -24.01 -2.52
C LYS A 400 28.29 -25.38 -1.82
N SER A 401 27.46 -25.52 -0.78
CA SER A 401 27.27 -26.81 -0.08
C SER A 401 26.33 -27.72 -0.86
N LYS A 402 25.37 -27.14 -1.65
CA LYS A 402 24.44 -27.92 -2.50
C LYS A 402 25.10 -28.27 -3.84
N THR A 403 26.08 -27.44 -4.38
CA THR A 403 26.85 -27.74 -5.61
C THR A 403 27.89 -28.82 -5.30
N LEU A 404 28.24 -29.07 -4.01
CA LEU A 404 29.12 -30.22 -3.67
C LEU A 404 28.31 -31.51 -3.52
N THR A 405 26.93 -31.43 -3.60
CA THR A 405 26.05 -32.62 -3.50
C THR A 405 25.29 -32.82 -4.81
N LYS A 406 25.46 -31.97 -5.90
CA LYS A 406 24.65 -32.11 -7.13
C LYS A 406 25.57 -32.34 -8.33
N LYS A 407 26.91 -32.87 -8.14
CA LYS A 407 27.58 -33.43 -9.33
C LYS A 407 26.90 -34.72 -9.80
N ASP A 408 25.43 -34.87 -9.73
CA ASP A 408 24.82 -35.99 -10.49
C ASP A 408 23.38 -35.60 -10.87
N ASP A 409 23.09 -34.39 -11.53
CA ASP A 409 21.79 -34.49 -12.25
C ASP A 409 21.54 -33.18 -13.00
N GLU A 410 22.40 -32.77 -13.89
CA GLU A 410 22.08 -31.69 -14.87
C GLU A 410 21.58 -32.30 -16.19
N LEU A 411 20.25 -32.48 -16.31
CA LEU A 411 19.70 -32.29 -17.68
C LEU A 411 18.20 -32.03 -17.60
N ASN A 412 17.70 -30.71 -17.51
CA ASN A 412 16.58 -30.34 -18.41
C ASN A 412 15.98 -29.00 -17.97
N SER A 413 16.43 -27.83 -18.48
CA SER A 413 15.36 -26.80 -18.50
C SER A 413 15.52 -25.91 -19.74
N TRP A 414 14.71 -26.17 -20.84
CA TRP A 414 14.14 -25.45 -22.00
C TRP A 414 13.55 -24.10 -21.58
N GLY A 415 14.13 -22.86 -22.01
CA GLY A 415 14.14 -21.72 -22.95
C GLY A 415 12.77 -21.05 -23.06
N PHE A 416 12.42 -20.07 -22.10
CA PHE A 416 11.38 -19.08 -22.47
C PHE A 416 11.74 -17.72 -21.86
N GLU A 417 12.87 -17.17 -22.10
CA GLU A 417 13.16 -15.82 -21.55
C GLU A 417 13.29 -14.82 -22.70
N ILE A 418 12.67 -15.09 -23.93
CA ILE A 418 12.89 -14.06 -24.98
C ILE A 418 11.54 -13.71 -25.60
N GLN A 419 10.30 -14.12 -24.96
CA GLN A 419 9.00 -13.81 -25.60
C GLN A 419 8.23 -12.81 -24.74
N LYS A 420 8.85 -12.20 -23.64
CA LYS A 420 8.13 -11.24 -22.76
C LYS A 420 8.47 -9.81 -23.14
N LYS A 421 9.47 -9.56 -24.10
CA LYS A 421 9.92 -8.22 -24.51
C LYS A 421 9.15 -7.73 -25.74
N ILE A 422 8.40 -8.61 -26.46
CA ILE A 422 7.72 -8.25 -27.73
C ILE A 422 6.25 -7.95 -27.44
N GLU A 423 5.69 -8.37 -26.27
CA GLU A 423 4.25 -8.20 -25.98
C GLU A 423 4.00 -6.88 -25.22
N MET A 424 5.01 -6.21 -24.74
CA MET A 424 4.94 -4.95 -23.98
C MET A 424 5.17 -3.75 -24.91
N ASP A 425 5.87 -3.88 -25.99
CA ASP A 425 6.08 -2.83 -27.02
C ASP A 425 4.81 -2.61 -27.85
N GLN A 426 3.89 -3.62 -27.87
CA GLN A 426 2.64 -3.52 -28.67
C GLN A 426 1.52 -2.88 -27.85
N LEU A 427 1.52 -2.93 -26.52
CA LEU A 427 0.53 -2.27 -25.64
C LEU A 427 0.85 -0.78 -25.47
N LEU A 428 2.05 -0.36 -25.61
CA LEU A 428 2.45 1.05 -25.37
C LEU A 428 2.34 1.86 -26.66
N LYS A 429 2.38 1.21 -27.81
CA LYS A 429 2.11 1.87 -29.11
C LYS A 429 0.60 2.07 -29.32
N SER A 430 -0.22 1.27 -28.63
CA SER A 430 -1.69 1.39 -28.77
C SER A 430 -2.24 2.44 -27.78
N ILE A 431 -1.52 2.74 -26.67
CA ILE A 431 -1.94 3.78 -25.70
C ILE A 431 -1.50 5.15 -26.23
N ALA A 432 -0.49 5.26 -27.07
CA ALA A 432 -0.04 6.51 -27.71
C ALA A 432 -0.92 6.86 -28.92
N GLN A 433 -1.66 5.88 -29.55
CA GLN A 433 -2.50 6.12 -30.74
C GLN A 433 -3.95 6.42 -30.31
N MET A 434 -4.35 6.18 -29.08
CA MET A 434 -5.70 6.49 -28.57
C MET A 434 -5.72 7.89 -27.97
N SER A 435 -4.60 8.57 -27.77
CA SER A 435 -4.53 9.98 -27.31
C SER A 435 -4.50 10.94 -28.50
N VAL A 436 -4.45 10.41 -29.81
CA VAL A 436 -4.44 11.27 -31.00
C VAL A 436 -5.82 11.20 -31.69
N HIS A 437 -6.82 10.34 -31.17
CA HIS A 437 -8.10 10.27 -31.91
C HIS A 437 -9.22 10.88 -31.07
N GLU A 438 -8.85 11.73 -29.97
CA GLU A 438 -9.93 12.50 -29.29
C GLU A 438 -9.77 14.00 -29.61
N ASN A 439 -8.98 14.33 -30.78
CA ASN A 439 -8.99 15.74 -31.23
C ASN A 439 -9.20 15.81 -32.75
N SER A 440 -10.07 14.94 -33.35
CA SER A 440 -10.48 15.41 -34.70
C SER A 440 -11.99 15.27 -34.84
N GLY A 441 -12.79 16.07 -34.01
CA GLY A 441 -14.19 16.48 -34.33
C GLY A 441 -14.23 17.37 -35.59
N GLU A 442 -14.11 16.79 -36.80
CA GLU A 442 -14.72 17.24 -38.07
C GLU A 442 -16.20 17.58 -37.90
N ILE A 443 -16.43 18.90 -37.56
CA ILE A 443 -17.59 19.76 -37.89
C ILE A 443 -18.04 19.51 -39.33
N ILE A 444 -18.95 18.56 -39.55
CA ILE A 444 -19.90 18.58 -40.69
C ILE A 444 -20.98 19.65 -40.43
N VAL A 445 -20.78 20.87 -40.99
CA VAL A 445 -21.24 21.80 -42.02
C VAL A 445 -20.53 23.14 -41.80
#